data_AF-A0A850GX75-F1
#
_entry.id   AF-A0A850GX75-F1
#
_cell.length_a   1.000
_cell.length_b   1.000
_cell.length_c   1.000
_cell.angle_alpha   90.00
_cell.angle_beta   90.00
_cell.angle_gamma   90.00
#
_symmetry.space_group_name_H-M   'P 1'
#
loop_
_entity.id
_entity.type
_entity.pdbx_description
1 polymer ?
#
loop_
_entity_poly.entity_id
_entity_poly.type
_entity_poly.pdbx_seq_one_letter_code
_entity_poly.pdbx_strand_id
1 'polypeptide(L)'
;MIEEFRTIWHGCHAHSHSEFGRGASAQIAKWSLERAESVLKYAARGPVRIAPPESEAVTPHERSLEAVARNLAQGDRSQARLHAQWLVRPQAVEQLLRALDPIATGPAKLIRAA
;
A
#
# COMPACT_ATOMS: atom_id res chain seq x y z
N MET A 1 10.68 -14.78 0.97
CA MET A 1 9.81 -14.08 1.93
C MET A 1 10.00 -12.60 1.64
N ILE A 2 8.95 -11.82 1.35
CA ILE A 2 9.06 -10.35 1.34
C ILE A 2 9.20 -9.99 2.81
N GLU A 3 10.41 -10.20 3.30
CA GLU A 3 10.76 -9.87 4.65
C GLU A 3 10.82 -8.36 4.80
N GLU A 4 10.51 -7.59 3.78
CA GLU A 4 10.31 -6.17 3.88
C GLU A 4 9.25 -5.71 2.90
N PHE A 5 7.98 -5.69 3.32
CA PHE A 5 7.15 -4.52 3.00
C PHE A 5 7.35 -3.46 4.11
N ARG A 6 8.47 -3.57 4.87
CA ARG A 6 8.49 -3.60 6.36
C ARG A 6 8.82 -2.29 7.07
N THR A 7 9.08 -1.18 6.40
CA THR A 7 9.06 0.12 7.12
C THR A 7 7.65 0.66 7.31
N ILE A 8 6.63 -0.05 6.81
CA ILE A 8 5.26 0.45 6.63
C ILE A 8 5.31 1.78 5.88
N TRP A 9 5.73 1.67 4.62
CA TRP A 9 5.85 2.80 3.70
C TRP A 9 6.74 3.97 4.16
N HIS A 10 7.70 3.73 5.06
CA HIS A 10 8.70 4.69 5.57
C HIS A 10 8.26 5.71 6.62
N GLY A 11 7.02 5.69 7.07
CA GLY A 11 6.58 6.61 8.12
C GLY A 11 5.36 6.15 8.90
N CYS A 12 4.86 4.93 8.74
CA CYS A 12 3.73 4.49 9.56
C CYS A 12 4.16 3.60 10.74
N HIS A 13 5.45 3.35 10.94
CA HIS A 13 5.92 2.79 12.21
C HIS A 13 7.17 3.47 12.75
N ALA A 14 6.96 4.27 13.79
CA ALA A 14 7.92 4.36 14.86
C ALA A 14 7.28 3.66 16.07
N HIS A 15 7.60 2.38 16.20
CA HIS A 15 7.51 1.58 17.42
C HIS A 15 6.13 1.02 17.85
N SER A 16 6.18 -0.30 18.10
CA SER A 16 5.32 -1.05 19.01
C SER A 16 3.93 -1.47 18.49
N HIS A 17 3.42 -2.56 19.07
CA HIS A 17 2.04 -3.05 19.09
C HIS A 17 0.97 -1.97 19.43
N SER A 18 1.38 -0.71 19.58
CA SER A 18 0.60 0.47 19.96
C SER A 18 0.13 1.33 18.78
N GLU A 19 0.72 1.22 17.58
CA GLU A 19 0.38 2.11 16.44
C GLU A 19 -0.67 1.55 15.47
N PHE A 20 -0.75 0.22 15.32
CA PHE A 20 -1.95 -0.40 14.77
C PHE A 20 -3.03 -0.29 15.84
N GLY A 21 -3.92 0.70 15.75
CA GLY A 21 -4.99 0.91 16.73
C GLY A 21 -5.64 -0.40 17.16
N ARG A 22 -5.79 -0.64 18.47
CA ARG A 22 -6.29 -1.93 19.00
C ARG A 22 -7.63 -2.30 18.37
N GLY A 23 -7.79 -3.58 17.97
CA GLY A 23 -9.06 -4.14 17.50
C GLY A 23 -9.11 -4.42 15.99
N ALA A 24 -10.33 -4.57 15.46
CA ALA A 24 -10.56 -5.07 14.10
C ALA A 24 -9.93 -4.21 12.99
N SER A 25 -9.82 -2.89 13.18
CA SER A 25 -9.24 -1.98 12.17
C SER A 25 -7.76 -2.26 11.89
N ALA A 26 -6.96 -2.58 12.92
CA ALA A 26 -5.58 -2.99 12.76
C ALA A 26 -5.44 -4.29 11.93
N GLN A 27 -6.28 -5.27 12.23
CA GLN A 27 -6.30 -6.53 11.47
C GLN A 27 -6.70 -6.31 10.02
N ILE A 28 -7.67 -5.43 9.77
CA ILE A 28 -8.08 -5.05 8.41
C ILE A 28 -6.92 -4.38 7.66
N ALA A 29 -6.18 -3.46 8.27
CA ALA A 29 -5.00 -2.85 7.65
C ALA A 29 -3.95 -3.91 7.28
N LYS A 30 -3.61 -4.78 8.23
CA LYS A 30 -2.64 -5.85 8.01
C LYS A 30 -3.05 -6.76 6.84
N TRP A 31 -4.28 -7.28 6.85
CA TRP A 31 -4.78 -8.15 5.78
C TRP A 31 -4.83 -7.44 4.42
N SER A 32 -5.13 -6.15 4.42
CA SER A 32 -5.17 -5.32 3.22
C SER A 32 -3.78 -5.18 2.59
N LEU A 33 -2.77 -4.91 3.43
CA LEU A 33 -1.37 -4.85 3.01
C LEU A 33 -0.86 -6.20 2.52
N GLU A 34 -1.12 -7.29 3.23
CA GLU A 34 -0.74 -8.65 2.82
C GLU A 34 -1.37 -9.05 1.48
N ARG A 35 -2.63 -8.66 1.23
CA ARG A 35 -3.30 -8.88 -0.06
C ARG A 35 -2.67 -8.04 -1.17
N ALA A 36 -2.40 -6.75 -0.91
CA ALA A 36 -1.77 -5.88 -1.89
C ALA A 36 -0.38 -6.40 -2.28
N GLU A 37 0.40 -6.81 -1.28
CA GLU A 37 1.69 -7.47 -1.45
C GLU A 37 1.58 -8.74 -2.31
N SER A 38 0.59 -9.60 -2.03
CA SER A 38 0.35 -10.81 -2.83
C SER A 38 0.05 -10.47 -4.29
N VAL A 39 -0.82 -9.48 -4.54
CA VAL A 39 -1.11 -9.03 -5.91
C VAL A 39 0.16 -8.52 -6.62
N LEU A 40 1.01 -7.77 -5.93
CA LEU A 40 2.27 -7.27 -6.47
C LEU A 40 3.27 -8.41 -6.75
N LYS A 41 3.34 -9.44 -5.89
CA LYS A 41 4.19 -10.63 -6.13
C LYS A 41 3.80 -11.37 -7.41
N TYR A 42 2.51 -11.59 -7.62
CA TYR A 42 2.02 -12.49 -8.66
C TYR A 42 1.67 -11.80 -9.98
N ALA A 43 1.25 -10.53 -9.92
CA ALA A 43 0.70 -9.84 -11.07
C ALA A 43 1.39 -8.51 -11.40
N ALA A 44 2.52 -8.19 -10.76
CA ALA A 44 3.30 -7.04 -11.16
C ALA A 44 3.80 -7.15 -12.61
N ARG A 45 3.97 -6.00 -13.25
CA ARG A 45 4.55 -5.92 -14.60
C ARG A 45 6.05 -6.22 -14.62
N GLY A 46 6.72 -6.06 -13.50
CA GLY A 46 8.12 -6.38 -13.29
C GLY A 46 8.43 -6.46 -11.80
N PRO A 47 9.70 -6.72 -11.43
CA PRO A 47 10.11 -6.76 -10.04
C PRO A 47 9.82 -5.42 -9.35
N VAL A 48 8.89 -5.43 -8.40
CA VAL A 48 8.57 -4.26 -7.59
C VAL A 48 9.76 -3.96 -6.69
N ARG A 49 10.24 -2.73 -6.78
CA ARG A 49 11.34 -2.20 -5.97
C ARG A 49 10.76 -1.20 -4.98
N ILE A 50 10.95 -1.46 -3.70
CA ILE A 50 10.62 -0.59 -2.57
C ILE A 50 11.97 -0.27 -1.91
N ALA A 51 12.18 0.96 -1.46
CA ALA A 51 13.43 1.31 -0.81
C ALA A 51 13.51 0.64 0.59
N PRO A 52 14.69 0.21 1.05
CA PRO A 52 14.84 -0.33 2.40
C PRO A 52 14.49 0.74 3.43
N PRO A 53 13.99 0.37 4.63
CA PRO A 53 13.76 1.27 5.77
C PRO A 53 14.84 2.34 5.94
N GLU A 54 14.44 3.57 6.28
CA GLU A 54 15.35 4.70 6.54
C GLU A 54 16.01 5.31 5.29
N SER A 55 15.76 4.75 4.10
CA SER A 55 16.08 5.42 2.83
C SER A 55 15.19 6.64 2.61
N GLU A 56 15.79 7.82 2.49
CA GLU A 56 15.11 9.05 2.08
C GLU A 56 14.62 9.01 0.61
N ALA A 57 15.15 8.09 -0.20
CA ALA A 57 14.81 7.97 -1.61
C ALA A 57 13.50 7.20 -1.82
N VAL A 58 12.45 7.91 -2.26
CA VAL A 58 11.20 7.29 -2.72
C VAL A 58 11.34 6.79 -4.15
N THR A 59 11.21 5.47 -4.33
CA THR A 59 11.25 4.82 -5.65
C THR A 59 10.03 5.17 -6.51
N PRO A 60 10.09 4.98 -7.85
CA PRO A 60 8.94 5.19 -8.73
C PRO A 60 7.73 4.30 -8.43
N HIS A 61 7.97 3.05 -8.02
CA HIS A 61 6.90 2.14 -7.59
C HIS A 61 6.28 2.63 -6.30
N GLU A 62 7.10 3.22 -5.41
CA GLU A 62 6.57 3.84 -4.22
C GLU A 62 5.64 5.01 -4.56
N ARG A 63 6.10 6.00 -5.32
CA ARG A 63 5.24 7.12 -5.71
C ARG A 63 3.93 6.67 -6.38
N SER A 64 3.98 5.58 -7.14
CA SER A 64 2.79 5.00 -7.78
C SER A 64 1.81 4.41 -6.76
N LEU A 65 2.29 3.65 -5.78
CA LEU A 65 1.45 3.09 -4.71
C LEU A 65 0.87 4.18 -3.80
N GLU A 66 1.65 5.22 -3.47
CA GLU A 66 1.15 6.40 -2.75
C GLU A 66 0.05 7.11 -3.54
N ALA A 67 0.25 7.30 -4.85
CA ALA A 67 -0.74 7.94 -5.71
C ALA A 67 -2.02 7.11 -5.78
N VAL A 68 -1.94 5.78 -5.82
CA VAL A 68 -3.13 4.91 -5.73
C VAL A 68 -3.88 5.14 -4.42
N ALA A 69 -3.20 5.05 -3.27
CA ALA A 69 -3.82 5.22 -1.97
C ALA A 69 -4.43 6.62 -1.79
N ARG A 70 -3.72 7.68 -2.22
CA ARG A 70 -4.20 9.07 -2.18
C ARG A 70 -5.46 9.26 -3.03
N ASN A 71 -5.46 8.77 -4.27
CA ASN A 71 -6.62 8.93 -5.16
C ASN A 71 -7.82 8.13 -4.67
N LEU A 72 -7.61 6.92 -4.12
CA LEU A 72 -8.67 6.16 -3.45
C LEU A 72 -9.26 6.94 -2.27
N ALA A 73 -8.41 7.53 -1.41
CA ALA A 73 -8.85 8.34 -0.27
C ALA A 73 -9.64 9.60 -0.69
N GLN A 74 -9.41 10.11 -1.90
CA GLN A 74 -10.13 11.24 -2.49
C GLN A 74 -11.40 10.82 -3.26
N GLY A 75 -11.68 9.53 -3.37
CA GLY A 75 -12.78 8.99 -4.17
C GLY A 75 -12.50 8.97 -5.69
N ASP A 76 -11.30 9.34 -6.13
CA ASP A 76 -10.90 9.34 -7.54
C ASP A 76 -10.41 7.95 -7.97
N ARG A 77 -11.36 7.04 -8.14
CA ARG A 77 -11.06 5.67 -8.55
C ARG A 77 -10.45 5.59 -9.95
N SER A 78 -10.77 6.52 -10.83
CA SER A 78 -10.24 6.58 -12.20
C SER A 78 -8.74 6.87 -12.19
N GLN A 79 -8.29 7.87 -11.42
CA GLN A 79 -6.87 8.16 -11.26
C GLN A 79 -6.14 7.05 -10.50
N ALA A 80 -6.76 6.47 -9.47
CA ALA A 80 -6.19 5.31 -8.79
C ALA A 80 -5.94 4.14 -9.77
N ARG A 81 -6.88 3.87 -10.67
CA ARG A 81 -6.74 2.84 -11.71
C ARG A 81 -5.61 3.14 -12.69
N LEU A 82 -5.40 4.41 -13.07
CA LEU A 82 -4.29 4.80 -13.93
C LEU A 82 -2.94 4.51 -13.27
N HIS A 83 -2.74 4.91 -12.01
CA HIS A 83 -1.50 4.62 -11.28
C HIS A 83 -1.29 3.12 -11.04
N ALA A 84 -2.34 2.37 -10.73
CA ALA A 84 -2.26 0.92 -10.54
C ALA A 84 -1.80 0.17 -11.81
N GLN A 85 -2.15 0.68 -13.01
CA GLN A 85 -1.72 0.08 -14.28
C GLN A 85 -0.19 0.12 -14.48
N TRP A 86 0.53 1.01 -13.81
CA TRP A 86 2.01 1.05 -13.85
C TRP A 86 2.65 -0.05 -13.02
N LEU A 87 1.93 -0.53 -11.99
CA LEU A 87 2.43 -1.51 -11.03
C LEU A 87 2.09 -2.94 -11.49
N VAL A 88 0.84 -3.17 -11.89
CA VAL A 88 0.31 -4.51 -12.17
C VAL A 88 -0.26 -4.64 -13.58
N ARG A 89 -0.38 -5.89 -14.03
CA ARG A 89 -1.03 -6.22 -15.30
C ARG A 89 -2.51 -5.79 -15.27
N PRO A 90 -3.11 -5.42 -16.42
CA PRO A 90 -4.49 -4.90 -16.47
C PRO A 90 -5.52 -5.75 -15.74
N GLN A 91 -5.43 -7.09 -15.83
CA GLN A 91 -6.34 -8.02 -15.16
C GLN A 91 -6.28 -8.00 -13.62
N ALA A 92 -5.19 -7.50 -13.04
CA ALA A 92 -5.00 -7.47 -11.58
C ALA A 92 -5.22 -6.08 -10.97
N VAL A 93 -5.50 -5.06 -11.79
CA VAL A 93 -5.69 -3.68 -11.33
C VAL A 93 -6.81 -3.60 -10.29
N GLU A 94 -7.98 -4.17 -10.57
CA GLU A 94 -9.10 -4.13 -9.62
C GLU A 94 -8.83 -4.91 -8.33
N GLN A 95 -8.02 -5.97 -8.40
CA GLN A 95 -7.61 -6.72 -7.21
C GLN A 95 -6.70 -5.88 -6.32
N LEU A 96 -5.74 -5.15 -6.92
CA LEU A 96 -4.88 -4.22 -6.20
C LEU A 96 -5.69 -3.08 -5.57
N LEU A 97 -6.61 -2.47 -6.31
CA LEU A 97 -7.46 -1.39 -5.79
C LEU A 97 -8.31 -1.87 -4.60
N ARG A 98 -8.93 -3.06 -4.70
CA ARG A 98 -9.72 -3.64 -3.60
C ARG A 98 -8.86 -3.97 -2.37
N ALA A 99 -7.62 -4.37 -2.58
CA ALA A 99 -6.69 -4.64 -1.48
C ALA A 99 -6.28 -3.35 -0.75
N LEU A 100 -6.14 -2.23 -1.47
CA LEU A 100 -5.71 -0.95 -0.90
C LEU A 100 -6.87 -0.07 -0.39
N ASP A 101 -8.11 -0.34 -0.80
CA ASP A 101 -9.29 0.44 -0.41
C ASP A 101 -9.42 0.61 1.12
N PRO A 102 -9.33 -0.46 1.95
CA PRO A 102 -9.58 -0.34 3.39
C PRO A 102 -8.55 0.53 4.13
N ILE A 103 -7.33 0.64 3.60
CA ILE A 103 -6.26 1.47 4.17
C ILE A 103 -6.21 2.89 3.58
N ALA A 104 -7.01 3.15 2.53
CA ALA A 104 -7.15 4.47 1.93
C ALA A 104 -8.41 5.21 2.40
N THR A 105 -9.55 4.50 2.44
CA THR A 105 -10.89 5.07 2.72
C THR A 105 -11.48 4.56 4.04
N GLY A 106 -11.00 3.43 4.55
CA GLY A 106 -11.60 2.72 5.67
C GLY A 106 -11.15 3.19 7.06
N PRO A 107 -11.69 2.57 8.13
CA PRO A 107 -11.32 2.86 9.53
C PRO A 107 -9.88 2.45 9.86
N ALA A 108 -9.19 1.82 8.91
CA ALA A 108 -7.83 1.33 8.99
C ALA A 108 -6.85 2.24 8.20
N LYS A 109 -7.24 3.50 7.98
CA LYS A 109 -6.48 4.47 7.19
C LYS A 109 -5.07 4.64 7.74
N LEU A 110 -4.07 4.43 6.89
CA LEU A 110 -2.68 4.70 7.25
C LEU A 110 -2.45 6.22 7.27
N ILE A 111 -2.05 6.74 8.41
CA ILE A 111 -1.62 8.14 8.57
C ILE A 111 -0.09 8.12 8.53
N ARG A 112 0.50 8.85 7.58
CA ARG A 112 1.96 9.04 7.51
C ARG A 112 2.39 9.80 8.77
N ALA A 113 3.35 9.27 9.54
CA ALA A 113 4.02 10.04 10.57
C ALA A 113 4.80 11.16 9.89
N ALA A 114 4.58 12.38 10.40
CA ALA A 114 5.15 13.62 9.89
C ALA A 114 6.65 13.72 10.17
#